data_AF-A0A8C9QS91-F1
#
_entry.id   AF-A0A8C9QS91-F1
#
_cell.length_a   1.000
_cell.length_b   1.000
_cell.length_c   1.000
_cell.angle_alpha   90.00
_cell.angle_beta   90.00
_cell.angle_gamma   90.00
#
_symmetry.space_group_name_H-M   'P 1'
#
loop_
_entity.id
_entity.type
_entity.pdbx_description
1 polymer ?
#
loop_
_entity_poly.entity_id
_entity_poly.type
_entity_poly.pdbx_seq_one_letter_code
_entity_poly.pdbx_strand_id
1 'polypeptide(L)'
;MAAPGPAVGSGAVETCGLDQILEALKLLLSPGGSGSSSLQITKHDILLATLKSNLSALEDKLLKDPQWKKLKLLRDEIVNKAEWPQNSVDITWSFTSQALLLLLCLKETMIRLAAAFNPGKPNPRTPEVAPALSPDTLSISQQKMVQSVLQFVVILGVCPYLMPGVGVPLRYRTEFGAVVQDVVRLDVAPHATRRLYTSCKALLSVGQHTSLGSLIFCRHFGDITAGLCQLGFCPTKKPLTPMEEVLTEEERTVSRGALRDLLDQVYQPLAVRELLILQGGPPQSCTDVKTQLRCWAPAWLRRLCGQLLSERLMRPSGVQAVVRGILEGAGAGVAGGSDAEATAADWKKCDLIAKILAACPQQSLSPESYYRNICPQILDLFHFQDKLTVQQFQRVATTTFITMSREQPQLAAKYLLQPMLAPLHRCLNIAEVPENDTVPGTILVSEEELSRCIEDVFKEIRKTSAMGSLIQLSGK
;
A
#
# COMPACT_ATOMS: atom_id res chain seq x y z
N MET A 1 38.33 -30.71 43.04
CA MET A 1 38.62 -29.25 43.01
C MET A 1 39.39 -28.99 41.73
N ALA A 2 39.01 -28.12 40.79
CA ALA A 2 38.08 -27.00 40.81
C ALA A 2 37.27 -26.94 39.50
N ALA A 3 36.08 -26.35 39.58
CA ALA A 3 35.14 -26.16 38.48
C ALA A 3 35.69 -25.18 37.42
N PRO A 4 35.31 -25.32 36.14
CA PRO A 4 35.46 -24.22 35.19
C PRO A 4 34.42 -23.15 35.54
N GLY A 5 34.92 -21.94 35.84
CA GLY A 5 34.12 -20.80 36.25
C GLY A 5 33.12 -20.35 35.17
N PRO A 6 32.04 -19.65 35.58
CA PRO A 6 31.06 -19.16 34.64
C PRO A 6 31.71 -18.13 33.72
N ALA A 7 31.56 -18.35 32.41
CA ALA A 7 31.85 -17.34 31.41
C ALA A 7 31.07 -16.07 31.77
N VAL A 8 31.81 -15.01 32.03
CA VAL A 8 31.32 -13.67 32.35
C VAL A 8 30.29 -13.28 31.30
N GLY A 9 29.04 -13.17 31.74
CA GLY A 9 27.92 -12.74 30.92
C GLY A 9 28.25 -11.39 30.29
N SER A 10 28.20 -11.36 28.96
CA SER A 10 28.04 -10.13 28.19
C SER A 10 26.93 -9.31 28.86
N GLY A 11 27.26 -8.09 29.29
CA GLY A 11 26.39 -7.26 30.11
C GLY A 11 25.00 -7.17 29.51
N ALA A 12 24.01 -7.68 30.24
CA ALA A 12 22.61 -7.48 29.92
C ALA A 12 22.33 -5.97 29.95
N VAL A 13 22.27 -5.36 28.77
CA VAL A 13 21.80 -3.99 28.61
C VAL A 13 20.39 -3.95 29.17
N GLU A 14 20.23 -3.35 30.36
CA GLU A 14 18.92 -3.14 30.97
C GLU A 14 18.01 -2.43 29.96
N THR A 15 16.94 -3.11 29.55
CA THR A 15 16.07 -2.64 28.47
C THR A 15 15.32 -1.37 28.88
N CYS A 16 15.22 -0.41 27.95
CA CYS A 16 14.36 0.77 28.14
C CYS A 16 12.89 0.30 28.17
N GLY A 17 12.11 0.83 29.12
CA GLY A 17 10.70 0.46 29.23
C GLY A 17 9.88 1.02 28.06
N LEU A 18 8.94 0.21 27.55
CA LEU A 18 8.02 0.62 26.49
C LEU A 18 7.25 1.90 26.86
N ASP A 19 6.84 2.01 28.13
CA ASP A 19 6.07 3.15 28.64
C ASP A 19 6.85 4.46 28.57
N GLN A 20 8.16 4.43 28.77
CA GLN A 20 9.00 5.64 28.71
C GLN A 20 9.02 6.25 27.30
N ILE A 21 9.06 5.40 26.28
CA ILE A 21 9.01 5.82 24.87
C ILE A 21 7.64 6.38 24.54
N LEU A 22 6.57 5.74 25.02
CA LEU A 22 5.20 6.21 24.81
C LEU A 22 4.94 7.54 25.54
N GLU A 23 5.48 7.73 26.74
CA GLU A 23 5.44 9.03 27.43
C GLU A 23 6.19 10.12 26.67
N ALA A 24 7.35 9.80 26.08
CA ALA A 24 8.09 10.73 25.21
C ALA A 24 7.28 11.13 23.97
N LEU A 25 6.63 10.16 23.32
CA LEU A 25 5.75 10.41 22.18
C LEU A 25 4.52 11.25 22.59
N LYS A 26 3.92 10.96 23.75
CA LYS A 26 2.80 11.74 24.29
C LYS A 26 3.21 13.19 24.59
N LEU A 27 4.41 13.40 25.12
CA LEU A 27 4.94 14.72 25.40
C LEU A 27 5.12 15.53 24.11
N LEU A 28 5.64 14.90 23.04
CA LEU A 28 5.73 15.55 21.73
C LEU A 28 4.36 15.94 21.16
N LEU A 29 3.32 15.14 21.40
CA LEU A 29 1.96 15.39 20.91
C LEU A 29 1.10 16.23 21.85
N SER A 30 1.62 16.68 22.99
CA SER A 30 0.80 17.38 23.98
C SER A 30 0.28 18.69 23.38
N PRO A 31 -1.04 18.95 23.45
CA PRO A 31 -1.59 20.21 22.97
C PRO A 31 -0.99 21.34 23.81
N GLY A 32 -0.40 22.33 23.16
CA GLY A 32 0.28 23.42 23.83
C GLY A 32 -0.62 24.09 24.86
N GLY A 33 -0.17 24.15 26.11
CA GLY A 33 -0.80 24.97 27.14
C GLY A 33 -0.45 26.44 26.90
N SER A 34 -1.21 27.13 26.06
CA SER A 34 -1.04 28.58 25.89
C SER A 34 -2.39 29.27 25.92
N GLY A 35 -2.83 29.57 27.15
CA GLY A 35 -3.85 30.58 27.44
C GLY A 35 -3.29 31.99 27.29
N SER A 36 -2.86 32.37 26.09
CA SER A 36 -2.44 33.74 25.79
C SER A 36 -3.32 34.32 24.69
N SER A 37 -4.38 34.97 25.14
CA SER A 37 -5.20 35.90 24.38
C SER A 37 -4.36 37.12 23.98
N SER A 38 -3.72 37.08 22.80
CA SER A 38 -3.24 38.29 22.14
C SER A 38 -3.76 38.33 20.70
N LEU A 39 -4.21 39.51 20.29
CA LEU A 39 -5.15 39.75 19.20
C LEU A 39 -4.59 39.60 17.76
N GLN A 40 -3.41 39.00 17.55
CA GLN A 40 -2.80 38.88 16.21
C GLN A 40 -1.93 37.63 15.99
N ILE A 41 -2.12 36.54 16.73
CA ILE A 41 -1.36 35.30 16.48
C ILE A 41 -2.02 34.50 15.36
N THR A 42 -1.33 34.28 14.24
CA THR A 42 -1.85 33.43 13.16
C THR A 42 -1.88 31.96 13.61
N LYS A 43 -2.78 31.14 13.05
CA LYS A 43 -2.84 29.69 13.37
C LYS A 43 -1.49 28.97 13.16
N HIS A 44 -0.65 29.49 12.25
CA HIS A 44 0.70 28.99 11.96
C HIS A 44 1.67 29.23 13.13
N ASP A 45 1.67 30.42 13.70
CA ASP A 45 2.57 30.79 14.81
C ASP A 45 2.27 29.99 16.07
N ILE A 46 0.98 29.72 16.33
CA ILE A 46 0.54 28.86 17.43
C ILE A 46 1.08 27.43 17.26
N LEU A 47 1.03 26.90 16.04
CA LEU A 47 1.55 25.56 15.73
C LEU A 47 3.06 25.49 15.95
N LEU A 48 3.82 26.43 15.38
CA LEU A 48 5.27 26.49 15.56
C LEU A 48 5.68 26.66 17.02
N ALA A 49 5.01 27.54 17.76
CA ALA A 49 5.25 27.74 19.19
C ALA A 49 4.98 26.45 19.98
N THR A 50 3.90 25.74 19.66
CA THR A 50 3.56 24.45 20.28
C THR A 50 4.61 23.40 19.98
N LEU A 51 5.00 23.20 18.72
CA LEU A 51 6.04 22.24 18.34
C LEU A 51 7.37 22.54 19.02
N LYS A 52 7.75 23.83 19.08
CA LYS A 52 8.98 24.28 19.74
C LYS A 52 8.94 24.01 21.26
N SER A 53 7.82 24.32 21.91
CA SER A 53 7.62 24.07 23.35
C SER A 53 7.68 22.57 23.67
N ASN A 54 7.08 21.73 22.82
CA ASN A 54 7.08 20.29 22.99
C ASN A 54 8.48 19.69 22.81
N LEU A 55 9.25 20.19 21.83
CA LEU A 55 10.65 19.81 21.64
C LEU A 55 11.51 20.18 22.85
N SER A 56 11.41 21.42 23.34
CA SER A 56 12.19 21.85 24.52
C SER A 56 11.84 21.04 25.76
N ALA A 57 10.54 20.76 25.97
CA ALA A 57 10.11 19.95 27.10
C ALA A 57 10.63 18.49 27.02
N LEU A 58 10.73 17.92 25.81
CA LEU A 58 11.31 16.59 25.60
C LEU A 58 12.81 16.59 25.93
N GLU A 59 13.55 17.57 25.39
CA GLU A 59 14.99 17.70 25.61
C GLU A 59 15.31 17.95 27.09
N ASP A 60 14.53 18.80 27.75
CA ASP A 60 14.66 19.06 29.18
C ASP A 60 14.48 17.78 30.01
N LYS A 61 13.46 16.97 29.73
CA LYS A 61 13.27 15.70 30.44
C LYS A 61 14.39 14.70 30.17
N LEU A 62 14.85 14.58 28.92
CA LEU A 62 15.96 13.71 28.54
C LEU A 62 17.29 14.10 29.22
N LEU A 63 17.48 15.39 29.53
CA LEU A 63 18.69 15.90 30.19
C LEU A 63 18.62 15.84 31.71
N LYS A 64 17.47 16.19 32.30
CA LYS A 64 17.32 16.41 33.74
C LYS A 64 16.80 15.20 34.51
N ASP A 65 16.03 14.32 33.87
CA ASP A 65 15.38 13.21 34.54
C ASP A 65 16.23 11.91 34.45
N PRO A 66 16.71 11.36 35.59
CA PRO A 66 17.51 10.14 35.59
C PRO A 66 16.73 8.92 35.07
N GLN A 67 15.40 8.91 35.14
CA GLN A 67 14.57 7.81 34.63
C GLN A 67 14.66 7.69 33.11
N TRP A 68 14.96 8.80 32.42
CA TRP A 68 15.03 8.88 30.96
C TRP A 68 16.43 8.58 30.40
N LYS A 69 17.40 8.31 31.28
CA LYS A 69 18.79 8.00 30.88
C LYS A 69 18.87 6.79 29.95
N LYS A 70 18.05 5.76 30.18
CA LYS A 70 17.98 4.56 29.32
C LYS A 70 17.47 4.88 27.92
N LEU A 71 16.42 5.70 27.83
CA LEU A 71 15.87 6.16 26.56
C LEU A 71 16.90 7.01 25.80
N LYS A 72 17.63 7.89 26.50
CA LYS A 72 18.71 8.67 25.91
C LYS A 72 19.82 7.79 25.32
N LEU A 73 20.27 6.77 26.05
CA LEU A 73 21.28 5.83 25.56
C LEU A 73 20.79 5.06 24.31
N LEU A 74 19.55 4.58 24.32
CA LEU A 74 18.95 3.91 23.16
C LEU A 74 18.85 4.85 21.95
N ARG A 75 18.47 6.11 22.21
CA ARG A 75 18.42 7.15 21.19
C ARG A 75 19.79 7.39 20.56
N ASP A 76 20.82 7.53 21.38
CA ASP A 76 22.20 7.76 20.92
C ASP A 76 22.72 6.53 20.13
N GLU A 77 22.40 5.31 20.57
CA GLU A 77 22.70 4.07 19.86
C GLU A 77 22.10 4.07 18.44
N ILE A 78 20.83 4.45 18.30
CA ILE A 78 20.13 4.48 17.01
C ILE A 78 20.67 5.60 16.11
N VAL A 79 20.95 6.78 16.67
CA VAL A 79 21.56 7.90 15.94
C VAL A 79 22.90 7.48 15.33
N ASN A 80 23.74 6.80 16.12
CA ASN A 80 25.06 6.34 15.68
C ASN A 80 24.97 5.25 14.59
N LYS A 81 23.97 4.35 14.67
CA LYS A 81 23.77 3.29 13.68
C LYS A 81 23.24 3.79 12.33
N ALA A 82 22.50 4.90 12.30
CA ALA A 82 21.69 5.28 11.15
C ALA A 82 22.19 6.50 10.36
N GLU A 83 23.37 7.06 10.70
CA GLU A 83 23.88 8.34 10.15
C GLU A 83 22.79 9.41 10.13
N TRP A 84 22.12 9.58 11.27
CA TRP A 84 20.93 10.41 11.37
C TRP A 84 21.27 11.88 11.10
N PRO A 85 20.54 12.58 10.20
CA PRO A 85 20.83 13.99 9.91
C PRO A 85 20.66 14.83 11.18
N GLN A 86 21.71 15.57 11.53
CA GLN A 86 21.77 16.39 12.74
C GLN A 86 20.84 17.61 12.68
N ASN A 87 20.74 18.30 13.82
CA ASN A 87 19.84 19.41 14.12
C ASN A 87 19.65 20.39 12.94
N SER A 88 18.39 20.66 12.61
CA SER A 88 18.02 21.75 11.70
C SER A 88 17.47 22.93 12.48
N VAL A 89 17.63 24.13 11.93
CA VAL A 89 16.94 25.34 12.40
C VAL A 89 15.42 25.24 12.13
N ASP A 90 15.01 24.39 11.19
CA ASP A 90 13.59 24.15 10.93
C ASP A 90 12.97 23.33 12.07
N ILE A 91 12.09 23.98 12.84
CA ILE A 91 11.35 23.40 13.97
C ILE A 91 10.51 22.21 13.51
N THR A 92 9.90 22.27 12.32
CA THR A 92 9.06 21.18 11.81
C THR A 92 9.87 19.93 11.50
N TRP A 93 11.06 20.11 10.94
CA TRP A 93 11.98 19.01 10.69
C TRP A 93 12.55 18.45 11.97
N SER A 94 12.98 19.30 12.90
CA SER A 94 13.47 18.87 14.21
C SER A 94 12.41 18.06 14.96
N PHE A 95 11.16 18.50 14.94
CA PHE A 95 10.02 17.74 15.48
C PHE A 95 9.86 16.37 14.81
N THR A 96 9.80 16.35 13.48
CA THR A 96 9.64 15.11 12.68
C THR A 96 10.78 14.14 12.95
N SER A 97 12.01 14.65 13.00
CA SER A 97 13.24 13.91 13.26
C SER A 97 13.21 13.25 14.65
N GLN A 98 12.80 13.99 15.69
CA GLN A 98 12.62 13.41 17.04
C GLN A 98 11.51 12.36 17.08
N ALA A 99 10.38 12.61 16.41
CA ALA A 99 9.27 11.65 16.38
C ALA A 99 9.66 10.34 15.68
N LEU A 100 10.34 10.42 14.54
CA LEU A 100 10.87 9.24 13.83
C LEU A 100 11.89 8.46 14.66
N LEU A 101 12.78 9.17 15.36
CA LEU A 101 13.79 8.54 16.21
C LEU A 101 13.15 7.80 17.39
N LEU A 102 12.13 8.39 18.02
CA LEU A 102 11.36 7.70 19.07
C LEU A 102 10.58 6.50 18.54
N LEU A 103 10.06 6.55 17.29
CA LEU A 103 9.45 5.38 16.65
C LEU A 103 10.46 4.26 16.36
N LEU A 104 11.70 4.61 16.01
CA LEU A 104 12.78 3.63 15.88
C LEU A 104 13.19 3.04 17.24
N CYS A 105 13.26 3.86 18.30
CA CYS A 105 13.42 3.37 19.66
C CYS A 105 12.29 2.41 20.05
N LEU A 106 11.05 2.75 19.71
CA LEU A 106 9.88 1.92 19.96
C LEU A 106 10.02 0.55 19.30
N LYS A 107 10.36 0.54 18.00
CA LYS A 107 10.62 -0.69 17.24
C LYS A 107 11.70 -1.55 17.91
N GLU A 108 12.85 -0.98 18.22
CA GLU A 108 13.98 -1.70 18.81
C GLU A 108 13.63 -2.29 20.18
N THR A 109 12.93 -1.53 21.03
CA THR A 109 12.45 -2.01 22.33
C THR A 109 11.45 -3.15 22.16
N MET A 110 10.51 -3.06 21.22
CA MET A 110 9.54 -4.13 20.96
C MET A 110 10.22 -5.41 20.47
N ILE A 111 11.23 -5.31 19.61
CA ILE A 111 12.04 -6.46 19.15
C ILE A 111 12.76 -7.11 20.33
N ARG A 112 13.40 -6.30 21.20
CA ARG A 112 14.11 -6.81 22.39
C ARG A 112 13.15 -7.49 23.37
N LEU A 113 11.95 -6.94 23.57
CA LEU A 113 10.92 -7.53 24.42
C LEU A 113 10.38 -8.84 23.86
N ALA A 114 10.12 -8.91 22.55
CA ALA A 114 9.70 -10.14 21.88
C ALA A 114 10.78 -11.23 21.97
N ALA A 115 12.04 -10.87 21.79
CA ALA A 115 13.16 -11.82 21.89
C ALA A 115 13.37 -12.36 23.32
N ALA A 116 13.05 -11.56 24.35
CA ALA A 116 13.10 -11.98 25.75
C ALA A 116 11.86 -12.78 26.20
N PHE A 117 10.79 -12.80 25.39
CA PHE A 117 9.54 -13.44 25.73
C PHE A 117 9.61 -14.95 25.50
N ASN A 118 9.47 -15.71 26.58
CA ASN A 118 9.30 -17.16 26.53
C ASN A 118 7.88 -17.50 27.00
N PRO A 119 6.93 -17.82 26.09
CA PRO A 119 5.61 -18.24 26.52
C PRO A 119 5.74 -19.54 27.32
N GLY A 120 5.22 -19.53 28.55
CA GLY A 120 5.13 -20.75 29.36
C GLY A 120 4.32 -21.81 28.63
N LYS A 121 4.66 -23.10 28.82
CA LYS A 121 3.90 -24.21 28.21
C LYS A 121 2.42 -24.07 28.62
N PRO A 122 1.46 -24.18 27.67
CA PRO A 122 0.05 -24.11 27.99
C PRO A 122 -0.29 -25.17 29.03
N ASN A 123 -0.86 -24.76 30.17
CA ASN A 123 -1.22 -25.68 31.24
C ASN A 123 -2.46 -26.49 30.80
N PRO A 124 -2.36 -27.82 30.62
CA PRO A 124 -3.49 -28.63 30.15
C PRO A 124 -4.68 -28.65 31.12
N ARG A 125 -4.52 -28.16 32.36
CA ARG A 125 -5.59 -28.10 33.39
C ARG A 125 -6.50 -26.87 33.28
N THR A 126 -6.12 -25.86 32.49
CA THR A 126 -6.91 -24.63 32.28
C THR A 126 -6.85 -24.21 30.80
N PRO A 127 -7.50 -24.96 29.89
CA PRO A 127 -7.51 -24.65 28.45
C PRO A 127 -8.27 -23.35 28.11
N GLU A 128 -9.07 -22.81 29.05
CA GLU A 128 -9.79 -21.53 28.87
C GLU A 128 -8.94 -20.28 29.11
N VAL A 129 -7.73 -20.42 29.65
CA VAL A 129 -6.84 -19.27 29.85
C VAL A 129 -6.17 -18.93 28.51
N ALA A 130 -6.55 -17.78 27.94
CA ALA A 130 -5.94 -17.28 26.71
C ALA A 130 -4.41 -17.23 26.85
N PRO A 131 -3.65 -17.62 25.80
CA PRO A 131 -2.19 -17.50 25.81
C PRO A 131 -1.77 -16.08 26.17
N ALA A 132 -0.71 -15.95 26.98
CA ALA A 132 -0.16 -14.64 27.30
C ALA A 132 0.19 -13.89 26.00
N LEU A 133 -0.37 -12.68 25.83
CA LEU A 133 -0.07 -11.85 24.68
C LEU A 133 1.42 -11.52 24.67
N SER A 134 2.01 -11.56 23.48
CA SER A 134 3.40 -11.18 23.30
C SER A 134 3.60 -9.72 23.71
N PRO A 135 4.70 -9.38 24.42
CA PRO A 135 4.94 -8.04 24.97
C PRO A 135 5.19 -6.95 23.89
N ASP A 136 5.24 -7.35 22.62
CA ASP A 136 5.29 -6.48 21.43
C ASP A 136 3.89 -6.12 20.89
N THR A 137 2.83 -6.46 21.61
CA THR A 137 1.46 -6.08 21.27
C THR A 137 1.06 -4.78 21.97
N LEU A 138 0.84 -3.73 21.18
CA LEU A 138 0.39 -2.43 21.69
C LEU A 138 -1.10 -2.47 22.06
N SER A 139 -1.45 -1.86 23.20
CA SER A 139 -2.85 -1.65 23.60
C SER A 139 -3.57 -0.68 22.67
N ILE A 140 -4.91 -0.65 22.69
CA ILE A 140 -5.70 0.24 21.82
C ILE A 140 -5.35 1.72 22.01
N SER A 141 -5.08 2.15 23.26
CA SER A 141 -4.68 3.53 23.55
C SER A 141 -3.28 3.84 23.00
N GLN A 142 -2.35 2.90 23.12
CA GLN A 142 -1.00 3.01 22.57
C GLN A 142 -1.02 3.04 21.04
N GLN A 143 -1.84 2.20 20.39
CA GLN A 143 -2.03 2.22 18.94
C GLN A 143 -2.56 3.56 18.45
N LYS A 144 -3.57 4.14 19.12
CA LYS A 144 -4.10 5.48 18.78
C LYS A 144 -3.04 6.57 18.91
N MET A 145 -2.20 6.50 19.94
CA MET A 145 -1.09 7.42 20.13
C MET A 145 -0.08 7.29 18.99
N VAL A 146 0.38 6.07 18.68
CA VAL A 146 1.31 5.82 17.59
C VAL A 146 0.74 6.24 16.24
N GLN A 147 -0.54 5.98 15.97
CA GLN A 147 -1.22 6.46 14.76
C GLN A 147 -1.22 7.99 14.67
N SER A 148 -1.41 8.68 15.79
CA SER A 148 -1.36 10.15 15.83
C SER A 148 0.05 10.65 15.52
N VAL A 149 1.09 10.04 16.11
CA VAL A 149 2.50 10.35 15.81
C VAL A 149 2.80 10.13 14.33
N LEU A 150 2.40 8.99 13.78
CA LEU A 150 2.59 8.65 12.38
C LEU A 150 1.92 9.66 11.45
N GLN A 151 0.72 10.13 11.80
CA GLN A 151 0.04 11.18 11.05
C GLN A 151 0.86 12.47 11.02
N PHE A 152 1.42 12.92 12.15
CA PHE A 152 2.31 14.09 12.17
C PHE A 152 3.59 13.86 11.36
N VAL A 153 4.22 12.68 11.51
CA VAL A 153 5.43 12.32 10.77
C VAL A 153 5.19 12.33 9.27
N VAL A 154 4.04 11.84 8.78
CA VAL A 154 3.75 11.84 7.35
C VAL A 154 3.41 13.25 6.86
N ILE A 155 2.59 13.98 7.61
CA ILE A 155 2.15 15.34 7.27
C ILE A 155 3.31 16.36 7.29
N LEU A 156 4.31 16.20 8.16
CA LEU A 156 5.47 17.10 8.28
C LEU A 156 6.75 16.55 7.62
N GLY A 157 6.88 15.23 7.53
CA GLY A 157 8.08 14.52 7.12
C GLY A 157 8.06 13.94 5.71
N VAL A 158 6.88 13.77 5.10
CA VAL A 158 6.75 13.18 3.76
C VAL A 158 6.03 14.14 2.82
N CYS A 159 4.76 14.44 3.10
CA CYS A 159 3.90 15.18 2.18
C CYS A 159 4.43 16.57 1.76
N PRO A 160 5.06 17.39 2.62
CA PRO A 160 5.57 18.71 2.24
C PRO A 160 6.73 18.65 1.25
N TYR A 161 7.45 17.52 1.20
CA TYR A 161 8.62 17.33 0.34
C TYR A 161 8.28 16.60 -0.97
N LEU A 162 7.02 16.24 -1.18
CA LEU A 162 6.55 15.71 -2.46
C LEU A 162 6.40 16.83 -3.48
N MET A 163 6.82 16.58 -4.72
CA MET A 163 6.63 17.52 -5.81
C MET A 163 5.14 17.72 -6.12
N PRO A 164 4.73 18.89 -6.65
CA PRO A 164 3.37 19.11 -7.09
C PRO A 164 2.87 17.99 -8.03
N GLY A 165 1.76 17.36 -7.68
CA GLY A 165 1.16 16.26 -8.43
C GLY A 165 1.68 14.86 -8.07
N VAL A 166 2.66 14.76 -7.17
CA VAL A 166 3.11 13.48 -6.59
C VAL A 166 2.39 13.27 -5.26
N GLY A 167 1.59 12.21 -5.14
CA GLY A 167 0.74 11.98 -3.97
C GLY A 167 -0.51 12.85 -3.94
N VAL A 168 -1.34 12.69 -2.90
CA VAL A 168 -2.54 13.51 -2.71
C VAL A 168 -2.19 14.71 -1.83
N PRO A 169 -2.34 15.97 -2.32
CA PRO A 169 -1.98 17.16 -1.55
C PRO A 169 -2.69 17.26 -0.19
N LEU A 170 -1.96 17.73 0.83
CA LEU A 170 -2.47 17.88 2.21
C LEU A 170 -3.75 18.70 2.32
N ARG A 171 -3.87 19.77 1.52
CA ARG A 171 -5.06 20.64 1.46
C ARG A 171 -6.37 19.93 1.15
N TYR A 172 -6.31 18.74 0.53
CA TYR A 172 -7.49 17.94 0.20
C TYR A 172 -7.78 16.86 1.23
N ARG A 173 -6.90 16.68 2.22
CA ARG A 173 -6.99 15.64 3.24
C ARG A 173 -7.47 16.17 4.58
N THR A 174 -7.04 17.38 4.93
CA THR A 174 -7.42 18.02 6.18
C THR A 174 -7.52 19.53 6.00
N GLU A 175 -8.42 20.17 6.76
CA GLU A 175 -8.52 21.63 6.85
C GLU A 175 -7.22 22.26 7.40
N PHE A 176 -6.46 21.48 8.18
CA PHE A 176 -5.13 21.82 8.67
C PHE A 176 -4.02 21.71 7.61
N GLY A 177 -4.30 21.10 6.46
CA GLY A 177 -3.28 20.82 5.45
C GLY A 177 -2.68 22.06 4.82
N ALA A 178 -3.47 23.14 4.67
CA ALA A 178 -2.96 24.44 4.22
C ALA A 178 -2.04 25.08 5.27
N VAL A 179 -2.40 24.99 6.55
CA VAL A 179 -1.61 25.54 7.66
C VAL A 179 -0.22 24.93 7.72
N VAL A 180 -0.10 23.62 7.44
CA VAL A 180 1.17 22.91 7.45
C VAL A 180 2.07 23.27 6.27
N GLN A 181 1.51 23.44 5.07
CA GLN A 181 2.30 23.75 3.87
C GLN A 181 3.10 25.05 4.02
N ASP A 182 2.53 26.05 4.70
CA ASP A 182 3.17 27.35 4.89
C ASP A 182 4.20 27.37 6.03
N VAL A 183 4.19 26.35 6.90
CA VAL A 183 5.03 26.29 8.11
C VAL A 183 6.36 25.58 7.86
N VAL A 184 6.42 24.69 6.86
CA VAL A 184 7.63 23.91 6.54
C VAL A 184 8.62 24.74 5.73
N ARG A 185 9.89 24.77 6.15
CA ARG A 185 10.95 25.53 5.46
C ARG A 185 11.78 24.63 4.56
N LEU A 186 11.47 24.66 3.26
CA LEU A 186 12.15 23.85 2.23
C LEU A 186 13.58 24.32 1.93
N ASP A 187 13.88 25.61 2.12
CA ASP A 187 15.17 26.22 1.77
C ASP A 187 16.26 26.00 2.83
N VAL A 188 15.92 25.40 3.98
CA VAL A 188 16.83 25.23 5.11
C VAL A 188 17.46 23.84 5.09
N ALA A 189 18.74 23.71 5.39
CA ALA A 189 19.41 22.43 5.52
C ALA A 189 18.78 21.54 6.62
N PRO A 190 18.67 20.21 6.47
CA PRO A 190 19.02 19.42 5.28
C PRO A 190 18.07 19.65 4.10
N HIS A 191 18.55 19.47 2.87
CA HIS A 191 17.75 19.65 1.66
C HIS A 191 16.47 18.77 1.67
N ALA A 192 15.37 19.27 1.08
CA ALA A 192 14.06 18.61 1.05
C ALA A 192 14.11 17.13 0.61
N THR A 193 14.86 16.82 -0.45
CA THR A 193 15.06 15.44 -0.91
C THR A 193 15.71 14.53 0.13
N ARG A 194 16.70 15.03 0.89
CA ARG A 194 17.34 14.27 1.98
C ARG A 194 16.37 14.03 3.12
N ARG A 195 15.57 15.03 3.48
CA ARG A 195 14.52 14.91 4.51
C ARG A 195 13.47 13.87 4.13
N LEU A 196 13.03 13.86 2.87
CA LEU A 196 12.12 12.86 2.34
C LEU A 196 12.73 11.45 2.39
N TYR A 197 13.98 11.30 1.93
CA TYR A 197 14.70 10.03 1.98
C TYR A 197 14.82 9.48 3.40
N THR A 198 15.29 10.31 4.35
CA THR A 198 15.40 9.92 5.76
C THR A 198 14.04 9.51 6.34
N SER A 199 12.97 10.24 6.03
CA SER A 199 11.63 9.93 6.53
C SER A 199 11.09 8.62 5.96
N CYS A 200 11.19 8.41 4.64
CA CYS A 200 10.80 7.15 4.01
C CYS A 200 11.62 5.96 4.53
N LYS A 201 12.94 6.10 4.65
CA LYS A 201 13.84 5.06 5.17
C LYS A 201 13.51 4.70 6.62
N ALA A 202 13.28 5.69 7.48
CA ALA A 202 12.90 5.47 8.86
C ALA A 202 11.53 4.79 8.97
N LEU A 203 10.51 5.26 8.24
CA LEU A 203 9.18 4.64 8.22
C LEU A 203 9.21 3.19 7.72
N LEU A 204 9.98 2.89 6.68
CA LEU A 204 10.19 1.52 6.20
C LEU A 204 10.87 0.66 7.26
N SER A 205 11.90 1.19 7.93
CA SER A 205 12.56 0.48 9.04
C SER A 205 11.58 0.18 10.17
N VAL A 206 10.78 1.15 10.61
CA VAL A 206 9.74 0.94 11.64
C VAL A 206 8.71 -0.09 11.17
N GLY A 207 8.33 -0.04 9.89
CA GLY A 207 7.37 -0.95 9.28
C GLY A 207 7.81 -2.42 9.18
N GLN A 208 9.10 -2.73 9.37
CA GLN A 208 9.58 -4.12 9.45
C GLN A 208 9.02 -4.89 10.65
N HIS A 209 8.58 -4.19 11.70
CA HIS A 209 7.92 -4.81 12.84
C HIS A 209 6.42 -4.96 12.56
N THR A 210 5.88 -6.19 12.59
CA THR A 210 4.49 -6.50 12.18
C THR A 210 3.43 -5.57 12.78
N SER A 211 3.44 -5.38 14.11
CA SER A 211 2.47 -4.52 14.81
C SER A 211 2.53 -3.06 14.32
N LEU A 212 3.74 -2.51 14.13
CA LEU A 212 3.93 -1.11 13.71
C LEU A 212 3.70 -0.95 12.19
N GLY A 213 4.13 -1.93 11.39
CA GLY A 213 3.91 -1.98 9.95
C GLY A 213 2.43 -1.94 9.59
N SER A 214 1.59 -2.68 10.33
CA SER A 214 0.14 -2.61 10.13
C SER A 214 -0.42 -1.19 10.34
N LEU A 215 0.04 -0.47 11.37
CA LEU A 215 -0.40 0.91 11.66
C LEU A 215 0.09 1.90 10.58
N ILE A 216 1.28 1.67 10.02
CA ILE A 216 1.86 2.51 8.97
C ILE A 216 1.16 2.27 7.64
N PHE A 217 1.16 1.02 7.16
CA PHE A 217 0.74 0.71 5.79
C PHE A 217 -0.78 0.73 5.60
N CYS A 218 -1.58 0.54 6.65
CA CYS A 218 -3.04 0.68 6.51
C CYS A 218 -3.50 2.11 6.19
N ARG A 219 -2.72 3.15 6.52
CA ARG A 219 -3.13 4.56 6.35
C ARG A 219 -2.18 5.40 5.52
N HIS A 220 -0.88 5.09 5.54
CA HIS A 220 0.17 5.92 4.98
C HIS A 220 0.93 5.25 3.84
N PHE A 221 0.46 4.09 3.38
CA PHE A 221 1.07 3.38 2.26
C PHE A 221 1.15 4.28 1.01
N GLY A 222 0.06 4.92 0.60
CA GLY A 222 0.06 5.78 -0.59
C GLY A 222 1.08 6.92 -0.53
N ASP A 223 1.29 7.51 0.66
CA ASP A 223 2.29 8.57 0.88
C ASP A 223 3.72 8.06 0.79
N ILE A 224 3.99 6.91 1.40
CA ILE A 224 5.32 6.29 1.36
C ILE A 224 5.62 5.83 -0.07
N THR A 225 4.67 5.23 -0.77
CA THR A 225 4.79 4.85 -2.18
C THR A 225 5.07 6.08 -3.05
N ALA A 226 4.35 7.19 -2.84
CA ALA A 226 4.61 8.45 -3.56
C ALA A 226 6.04 8.96 -3.33
N GLY A 227 6.48 8.95 -2.07
CA GLY A 227 7.85 9.32 -1.68
C GLY A 227 8.90 8.45 -2.35
N LEU A 228 8.75 7.12 -2.32
CA LEU A 228 9.69 6.18 -2.94
C LEU A 228 9.71 6.29 -4.47
N CYS A 229 8.55 6.51 -5.11
CA CYS A 229 8.47 6.81 -6.54
C CYS A 229 9.29 8.06 -6.89
N GLN A 230 9.15 9.14 -6.12
CA GLN A 230 9.92 10.37 -6.31
C GLN A 230 11.41 10.14 -6.06
N LEU A 231 11.79 9.47 -4.98
CA LEU A 231 13.19 9.23 -4.63
C LEU A 231 13.91 8.34 -5.66
N GLY A 232 13.24 7.31 -6.16
CA GLY A 232 13.85 6.30 -7.03
C GLY A 232 13.81 6.63 -8.53
N PHE A 233 12.82 7.41 -8.99
CA PHE A 233 12.49 7.55 -10.42
C PHE A 233 12.23 8.99 -10.89
N CYS A 234 12.24 9.97 -9.99
CA CYS A 234 12.11 11.36 -10.42
C CYS A 234 13.30 11.72 -11.34
N PRO A 235 13.04 12.25 -12.55
CA PRO A 235 14.12 12.71 -13.43
C PRO A 235 14.77 13.93 -12.79
N THR A 236 15.96 13.76 -12.21
CA THR A 236 16.77 14.88 -11.77
C THR A 236 17.33 15.57 -13.01
N LYS A 237 17.13 16.89 -13.13
CA LYS A 237 17.94 17.68 -14.06
C LYS A 237 19.39 17.48 -13.61
N LYS A 238 20.29 17.14 -14.55
CA LYS A 238 21.72 16.97 -14.24
C LYS A 238 22.16 18.19 -13.41
N PRO A 239 22.61 17.99 -12.17
CA PRO A 239 23.09 19.09 -11.36
C PRO A 239 24.31 19.68 -12.04
N LEU A 240 24.43 21.00 -11.96
CA LEU A 240 25.55 21.72 -12.57
C LEU A 240 26.84 21.44 -11.79
N THR A 241 26.75 20.92 -10.56
CA THR A 241 27.89 20.54 -9.72
C THR A 241 27.66 19.21 -8.97
N PRO A 242 28.70 18.37 -8.75
CA PRO A 242 28.60 17.15 -7.95
C PRO A 242 28.19 17.36 -6.49
N MET A 243 28.40 18.56 -5.93
CA MET A 243 27.95 18.90 -4.57
C MET A 243 26.44 19.16 -4.45
N GLU A 244 25.73 19.33 -5.57
CA GLU A 244 24.26 19.47 -5.61
C GLU A 244 23.54 18.12 -5.73
N GLU A 245 24.25 17.00 -5.93
CA GLU A 245 23.64 15.66 -5.84
C GLU A 245 23.33 15.30 -4.38
N VAL A 246 22.14 15.69 -3.95
CA VAL A 246 21.62 15.46 -2.58
C VAL A 246 21.42 13.97 -2.27
N LEU A 247 21.27 13.11 -3.29
CA LEU A 247 21.13 11.66 -3.17
C LEU A 247 22.09 10.96 -4.13
N THR A 248 22.76 9.93 -3.63
CA THR A 248 23.62 9.07 -4.45
C THR A 248 22.80 8.11 -5.30
N GLU A 249 23.38 7.53 -6.36
CA GLU A 249 22.66 6.56 -7.18
C GLU A 249 22.38 5.27 -6.40
N GLU A 250 23.24 4.88 -5.47
CA GLU A 250 23.01 3.77 -4.55
C GLU A 250 21.74 4.01 -3.73
N GLU A 251 21.55 5.21 -3.17
CA GLU A 251 20.35 5.54 -2.40
C GLU A 251 19.08 5.53 -3.28
N ARG A 252 19.19 5.92 -4.55
CA ARG A 252 18.09 5.77 -5.51
C ARG A 252 17.79 4.31 -5.80
N THR A 253 18.81 3.48 -6.04
CA THR A 253 18.64 2.02 -6.25
C THR A 253 17.95 1.36 -5.06
N VAL A 254 18.37 1.71 -3.84
CA VAL A 254 17.75 1.22 -2.59
C VAL A 254 16.29 1.65 -2.52
N SER A 255 15.98 2.89 -2.89
CA SER A 255 14.59 3.39 -2.91
C SER A 255 13.73 2.63 -3.94
N ARG A 256 14.30 2.29 -5.10
CA ARG A 256 13.61 1.46 -6.12
C ARG A 256 13.35 0.04 -5.63
N GLY A 257 14.33 -0.58 -4.97
CA GLY A 257 14.18 -1.90 -4.35
C GLY A 257 13.09 -1.89 -3.28
N ALA A 258 13.19 -0.94 -2.35
CA ALA A 258 12.21 -0.77 -1.27
C ALA A 258 10.77 -0.55 -1.78
N LEU A 259 10.60 0.20 -2.89
CA LEU A 259 9.29 0.35 -3.54
C LEU A 259 8.72 -1.00 -3.98
N ARG A 260 9.53 -1.83 -4.64
CA ARG A 260 9.10 -3.15 -5.13
C ARG A 260 8.77 -4.08 -3.98
N ASP A 261 9.64 -4.16 -2.97
CA ASP A 261 9.43 -4.99 -1.79
C ASP A 261 8.13 -4.60 -1.05
N LEU A 262 7.92 -3.29 -0.89
CA LEU A 262 6.71 -2.76 -0.25
C LEU A 262 5.44 -3.11 -1.04
N LEU A 263 5.47 -2.95 -2.37
CA LEU A 263 4.36 -3.31 -3.24
C LEU A 263 4.08 -4.81 -3.20
N ASP A 264 5.09 -5.65 -3.02
CA ASP A 264 4.94 -7.11 -3.03
C ASP A 264 4.40 -7.67 -1.71
N GLN A 265 4.74 -7.04 -0.59
CA GLN A 265 4.30 -7.47 0.75
C GLN A 265 2.86 -7.06 1.10
N VAL A 266 2.35 -5.97 0.50
CA VAL A 266 1.04 -5.42 0.84
C VAL A 266 -0.08 -6.12 0.06
N TYR A 267 -1.29 -6.12 0.64
CA TYR A 267 -2.51 -6.59 0.01
C TYR A 267 -2.64 -6.03 -1.42
N GLN A 268 -2.63 -6.91 -2.42
CA GLN A 268 -2.48 -6.50 -3.82
C GLN A 268 -3.57 -5.51 -4.30
N PRO A 269 -4.86 -5.67 -3.93
CA PRO A 269 -5.89 -4.68 -4.22
C PRO A 269 -5.62 -3.29 -3.67
N LEU A 270 -5.08 -3.19 -2.45
CA LEU A 270 -4.70 -1.91 -1.85
C LEU A 270 -3.59 -1.24 -2.67
N ALA A 271 -2.57 -1.98 -3.05
CA ALA A 271 -1.50 -1.44 -3.88
C ALA A 271 -1.97 -0.99 -5.26
N VAL A 272 -2.87 -1.76 -5.91
CA VAL A 272 -3.47 -1.35 -7.19
C VAL A 272 -4.25 -0.05 -7.02
N ARG A 273 -5.10 0.03 -5.98
CA ARG A 273 -5.88 1.24 -5.67
C ARG A 273 -4.99 2.47 -5.52
N GLU A 274 -3.93 2.36 -4.73
CA GLU A 274 -3.04 3.48 -4.44
C GLU A 274 -2.19 3.85 -5.67
N LEU A 275 -1.74 2.89 -6.47
CA LEU A 275 -1.06 3.17 -7.74
C LEU A 275 -2.00 3.86 -8.75
N LEU A 276 -3.28 3.52 -8.79
CA LEU A 276 -4.28 4.20 -9.62
C LEU A 276 -4.51 5.64 -9.14
N ILE A 277 -4.57 5.86 -7.81
CA ILE A 277 -4.66 7.20 -7.22
C ILE A 277 -3.43 8.04 -7.60
N LEU A 278 -2.23 7.46 -7.50
CA LEU A 278 -0.96 8.13 -7.84
C LEU A 278 -0.81 8.40 -9.34
N GLN A 279 -1.33 7.52 -10.20
CA GLN A 279 -1.32 7.75 -11.64
C GLN A 279 -2.17 8.98 -12.03
N GLY A 280 -3.21 9.30 -11.26
CA GLY A 280 -4.16 10.35 -11.59
C GLY A 280 -4.99 9.97 -12.81
N GLY A 281 -6.31 9.97 -12.67
CA GLY A 281 -7.23 9.54 -13.73
C GLY A 281 -7.06 10.32 -15.05
N PRO A 282 -7.66 9.84 -16.15
CA PRO A 282 -7.57 10.48 -17.45
C PRO A 282 -8.03 11.94 -17.39
N PRO A 283 -7.48 12.81 -18.26
CA PRO A 283 -7.75 14.23 -18.26
C PRO A 283 -9.24 14.50 -18.52
N GLN A 284 -9.99 14.83 -17.47
CA GLN A 284 -11.33 15.38 -17.63
C GLN A 284 -11.19 16.84 -18.03
N SER A 285 -11.79 17.21 -19.17
CA SER A 285 -11.92 18.59 -19.63
C SER A 285 -12.86 19.36 -18.69
N CYS A 286 -12.34 19.82 -17.56
CA CYS A 286 -13.05 20.76 -16.69
C CYS A 286 -12.91 22.17 -17.29
N THR A 287 -14.02 22.76 -17.68
CA THR A 287 -14.16 24.11 -18.24
C THR A 287 -14.04 25.24 -17.21
N ASP A 288 -13.70 24.93 -15.95
CA ASP A 288 -13.70 25.92 -14.87
C ASP A 288 -12.29 26.40 -14.51
N VAL A 289 -12.00 27.67 -14.85
CA VAL A 289 -10.70 28.35 -14.76
C VAL A 289 -10.20 28.45 -13.31
N LYS A 290 -11.08 28.40 -12.31
CA LYS A 290 -10.68 28.46 -10.88
C LYS A 290 -10.25 27.11 -10.28
N THR A 291 -10.50 26.00 -10.99
CA THR A 291 -10.14 24.64 -10.54
C THR A 291 -8.91 24.08 -11.29
N GLN A 292 -8.18 24.94 -12.02
CA GLN A 292 -7.00 24.58 -12.81
C GLN A 292 -5.79 24.08 -12.01
N LEU A 293 -5.81 24.15 -10.66
CA LEU A 293 -4.79 23.55 -9.81
C LEU A 293 -5.14 22.12 -9.35
N ARG A 294 -5.82 21.33 -10.20
CA ARG A 294 -5.59 19.88 -10.17
C ARG A 294 -4.12 19.71 -10.52
N CYS A 295 -3.24 19.55 -9.53
CA CYS A 295 -1.84 19.24 -9.79
C CYS A 295 -1.81 17.83 -10.37
N TRP A 296 -1.81 17.74 -11.71
CA TRP A 296 -1.80 16.47 -12.41
C TRP A 296 -0.55 15.68 -12.07
N ALA A 297 -0.68 14.36 -12.04
CA ALA A 297 0.47 13.48 -11.89
C ALA A 297 1.47 13.75 -13.03
N PRO A 298 2.75 14.00 -12.71
CA PRO A 298 3.79 14.20 -13.71
C PRO A 298 3.86 13.04 -14.70
N ALA A 299 4.22 13.31 -15.96
CA ALA A 299 4.26 12.28 -17.00
C ALA A 299 5.23 11.12 -16.70
N TRP A 300 6.29 11.35 -15.93
CA TRP A 300 7.19 10.29 -15.46
C TRP A 300 6.49 9.37 -14.45
N LEU A 301 5.72 9.95 -13.51
CA LEU A 301 4.99 9.19 -12.49
C LEU A 301 3.87 8.38 -13.12
N ARG A 302 3.13 8.96 -14.08
CA ARG A 302 2.06 8.25 -14.80
C ARG A 302 2.56 7.02 -15.53
N ARG A 303 3.74 7.14 -16.17
CA ARG A 303 4.38 6.01 -16.86
C ARG A 303 4.85 4.95 -15.88
N LEU A 304 5.48 5.36 -14.77
CA LEU A 304 5.92 4.44 -13.71
C LEU A 304 4.74 3.69 -13.08
N CYS A 305 3.70 4.38 -12.65
CA CYS A 305 2.51 3.75 -12.08
C CYS A 305 1.84 2.81 -13.10
N GLY A 306 1.77 3.20 -14.38
CA GLY A 306 1.27 2.32 -15.44
C GLY A 306 2.10 1.05 -15.65
N GLN A 307 3.44 1.15 -15.56
CA GLN A 307 4.34 0.00 -15.59
C GLN A 307 4.10 -0.93 -14.39
N LEU A 308 4.10 -0.39 -13.18
CA LEU A 308 3.88 -1.15 -11.94
C LEU A 308 2.49 -1.81 -11.89
N LEU A 309 1.45 -1.12 -12.38
CA LEU A 309 0.10 -1.67 -12.51
C LEU A 309 0.06 -2.83 -13.51
N SER A 310 0.74 -2.68 -14.66
CA SER A 310 0.83 -3.73 -15.67
C SER A 310 1.56 -4.96 -15.14
N GLU A 311 2.69 -4.78 -14.45
CA GLU A 311 3.43 -5.87 -13.79
C GLU A 311 2.55 -6.66 -12.81
N ARG A 312 1.69 -5.96 -12.05
CA ARG A 312 0.77 -6.58 -11.07
C ARG A 312 -0.41 -7.27 -11.74
N LEU A 313 -0.96 -6.68 -12.80
CA LEU A 313 -2.04 -7.29 -13.58
C LEU A 313 -1.59 -8.64 -14.18
N MET A 314 -0.34 -8.72 -14.62
CA MET A 314 0.23 -9.92 -15.26
C MET A 314 0.61 -11.04 -14.28
N ARG A 315 0.56 -10.80 -12.97
CA ARG A 315 0.81 -11.83 -11.94
C ARG A 315 -0.39 -12.79 -11.82
N PRO A 316 -0.20 -14.00 -11.26
CA PRO A 316 -1.32 -14.87 -10.93
C PRO A 316 -2.28 -14.16 -9.96
N SER A 317 -3.59 -14.27 -10.22
CA SER A 317 -4.65 -13.52 -9.52
C SER A 317 -4.54 -11.98 -9.61
N GLY A 318 -3.74 -11.46 -10.55
CA GLY A 318 -3.58 -10.03 -10.81
C GLY A 318 -4.87 -9.38 -11.29
N VAL A 319 -5.63 -10.07 -12.15
CA VAL A 319 -6.96 -9.60 -12.60
C VAL A 319 -7.91 -9.42 -11.42
N GLN A 320 -7.98 -10.42 -10.53
CA GLN A 320 -8.79 -10.34 -9.31
C GLN A 320 -8.34 -9.18 -8.42
N ALA A 321 -7.03 -8.96 -8.29
CA ALA A 321 -6.51 -7.84 -7.50
C ALA A 321 -6.93 -6.47 -8.06
N VAL A 322 -6.95 -6.33 -9.39
CA VAL A 322 -7.40 -5.10 -10.06
C VAL A 322 -8.90 -4.89 -9.88
N VAL A 323 -9.70 -5.93 -10.08
CA VAL A 323 -11.15 -5.91 -9.88
C VAL A 323 -11.48 -5.46 -8.45
N ARG A 324 -10.88 -6.11 -7.45
CA ARG A 324 -11.04 -5.75 -6.03
C ARG A 324 -10.56 -4.33 -5.75
N GLY A 325 -9.39 -3.93 -6.23
CA GLY A 325 -8.82 -2.61 -5.94
C GLY A 325 -9.69 -1.45 -6.42
N ILE A 326 -10.38 -1.63 -7.55
CA ILE A 326 -11.29 -0.62 -8.13
C ILE A 326 -12.68 -0.66 -7.50
N LEU A 327 -13.20 -1.85 -7.18
CA LEU A 327 -14.54 -2.01 -6.59
C LEU A 327 -14.55 -1.71 -5.08
N GLU A 328 -13.59 -2.24 -4.31
CA GLU A 328 -13.48 -2.05 -2.85
C GLU A 328 -13.03 -0.63 -2.46
N GLY A 329 -12.38 0.10 -3.38
CA GLY A 329 -11.83 1.43 -3.13
C GLY A 329 -12.87 2.56 -3.00
N ALA A 330 -14.13 2.30 -3.34
CA ALA A 330 -15.23 3.25 -3.23
C ALA A 330 -15.97 3.07 -1.88
N GLY A 331 -15.37 3.51 -0.78
CA GLY A 331 -16.12 3.74 0.48
C GLY A 331 -16.91 2.54 1.01
N ALA A 332 -16.36 1.32 0.93
CA ALA A 332 -16.93 0.15 1.60
C ALA A 332 -16.72 0.26 3.12
N GLY A 333 -17.52 1.12 3.74
CA GLY A 333 -17.52 1.38 5.17
C GLY A 333 -18.45 2.55 5.47
N VAL A 334 -19.68 2.23 5.88
CA VAL A 334 -20.71 3.13 6.43
C VAL A 334 -21.60 3.87 5.42
N ALA A 335 -22.35 3.13 4.61
CA ALA A 335 -23.78 3.37 4.39
C ALA A 335 -24.35 2.23 3.56
N GLY A 336 -25.17 1.38 4.17
CA GLY A 336 -26.04 0.46 3.45
C GLY A 336 -27.11 1.23 2.69
N GLY A 337 -26.74 1.80 1.54
CA GLY A 337 -27.68 2.40 0.60
C GLY A 337 -28.14 1.34 -0.39
N SER A 338 -29.39 0.88 -0.27
CA SER A 338 -30.06 0.01 -1.24
C SER A 338 -30.44 0.77 -2.53
N ASP A 339 -29.64 1.73 -2.95
CA ASP A 339 -30.00 2.63 -4.03
C ASP A 339 -29.58 2.09 -5.39
N ALA A 340 -30.51 2.20 -6.35
CA ALA A 340 -30.30 1.97 -7.77
C ALA A 340 -29.11 2.77 -8.32
N GLU A 341 -28.75 3.89 -7.66
CA GLU A 341 -27.63 4.75 -8.03
C GLU A 341 -26.26 4.17 -7.59
N ALA A 342 -26.19 3.48 -6.45
CA ALA A 342 -24.98 2.77 -6.02
C ALA A 342 -24.70 1.57 -6.93
N THR A 343 -25.75 0.81 -7.25
CA THR A 343 -25.69 -0.22 -8.29
C THR A 343 -25.40 0.38 -9.67
N ALA A 344 -25.88 1.60 -9.95
CA ALA A 344 -25.57 2.34 -11.17
C ALA A 344 -24.07 2.72 -11.28
N ALA A 345 -23.48 3.14 -10.17
CA ALA A 345 -22.07 3.47 -10.11
C ALA A 345 -21.21 2.22 -10.26
N ASP A 346 -21.61 1.10 -9.66
CA ASP A 346 -20.86 -0.15 -9.69
C ASP A 346 -20.83 -0.79 -11.09
N TRP A 347 -21.90 -0.67 -11.90
CA TRP A 347 -21.82 -1.17 -13.27
C TRP A 347 -20.87 -0.37 -14.15
N LYS A 348 -20.84 0.96 -14.01
CA LYS A 348 -19.90 1.81 -14.76
C LYS A 348 -18.45 1.46 -14.40
N LYS A 349 -18.19 1.13 -13.13
CA LYS A 349 -16.89 0.62 -12.67
C LYS A 349 -16.57 -0.72 -13.34
N CYS A 350 -17.52 -1.67 -13.36
CA CYS A 350 -17.31 -2.97 -14.01
C CYS A 350 -16.98 -2.83 -15.50
N ASP A 351 -17.70 -1.95 -16.21
CA ASP A 351 -17.47 -1.72 -17.64
C ASP A 351 -16.13 -1.00 -17.89
N LEU A 352 -15.70 -0.10 -16.99
CA LEU A 352 -14.38 0.51 -17.04
C LEU A 352 -13.28 -0.53 -16.84
N ILE A 353 -13.43 -1.41 -15.84
CA ILE A 353 -12.48 -2.50 -15.59
C ILE A 353 -12.38 -3.39 -16.81
N ALA A 354 -13.51 -3.77 -17.41
CA ALA A 354 -13.51 -4.61 -18.61
C ALA A 354 -12.77 -3.96 -19.79
N LYS A 355 -12.93 -2.64 -19.99
CA LYS A 355 -12.16 -1.89 -20.99
C LYS A 355 -10.66 -1.86 -20.68
N ILE A 356 -10.28 -1.71 -19.40
CA ILE A 356 -8.87 -1.75 -18.98
C ILE A 356 -8.27 -3.15 -19.24
N LEU A 357 -9.02 -4.22 -18.93
CA LEU A 357 -8.55 -5.59 -19.12
C LEU A 357 -8.48 -6.00 -20.60
N ALA A 358 -9.40 -5.51 -21.43
CA ALA A 358 -9.37 -5.74 -22.87
C ALA A 358 -8.25 -4.95 -23.57
N ALA A 359 -7.95 -3.73 -23.10
CA ALA A 359 -6.89 -2.91 -23.64
C ALA A 359 -5.50 -3.48 -23.32
N CYS A 360 -4.84 -4.04 -24.32
CA CYS A 360 -3.49 -4.59 -24.19
C CYS A 360 -2.48 -3.48 -23.77
N PRO A 361 -1.76 -3.62 -22.64
CA PRO A 361 -0.80 -2.63 -22.19
C PRO A 361 0.34 -2.44 -23.20
N GLN A 362 0.77 -1.19 -23.40
CA GLN A 362 1.92 -0.85 -24.27
C GLN A 362 3.23 -1.51 -23.82
N GLN A 363 3.30 -1.92 -22.54
CA GLN A 363 4.45 -2.57 -21.92
C GLN A 363 4.49 -4.08 -22.19
N SER A 364 3.44 -4.66 -22.78
CA SER A 364 3.45 -6.07 -23.15
C SER A 364 4.32 -6.31 -24.38
N LEU A 365 5.13 -7.39 -24.36
CA LEU A 365 6.03 -7.74 -25.47
C LEU A 365 5.24 -8.13 -26.74
N SER A 366 4.07 -8.75 -26.57
CA SER A 366 3.13 -9.04 -27.65
C SER A 366 1.69 -9.18 -27.14
N PRO A 367 0.68 -8.92 -27.99
CA PRO A 367 -0.73 -9.18 -27.66
C PRO A 367 -0.99 -10.64 -27.30
N GLU A 368 -0.34 -11.59 -27.97
CA GLU A 368 -0.50 -13.02 -27.67
C GLU A 368 0.02 -13.39 -26.27
N SER A 369 1.16 -12.83 -25.86
CA SER A 369 1.70 -13.04 -24.50
C SER A 369 0.75 -12.48 -23.44
N TYR A 370 0.11 -11.35 -23.71
CA TYR A 370 -0.90 -10.78 -22.83
C TYR A 370 -2.13 -11.70 -22.69
N TYR A 371 -2.73 -12.11 -23.81
CA TYR A 371 -3.91 -12.99 -23.82
C TYR A 371 -3.62 -14.33 -23.12
N ARG A 372 -2.44 -14.92 -23.35
CA ARG A 372 -2.02 -16.17 -22.70
C ARG A 372 -2.03 -16.08 -21.17
N ASN A 373 -1.68 -14.93 -20.60
CA ASN A 373 -1.58 -14.74 -19.14
C ASN A 373 -2.88 -14.25 -18.50
N ILE A 374 -3.68 -13.46 -19.22
CA ILE A 374 -4.88 -12.80 -18.68
C ILE A 374 -6.15 -13.63 -18.91
N CYS A 375 -6.29 -14.29 -20.05
CA CYS A 375 -7.51 -15.06 -20.37
C CYS A 375 -7.83 -16.17 -19.36
N PRO A 376 -6.87 -16.99 -18.87
CA PRO A 376 -7.17 -17.96 -17.82
C PRO A 376 -7.72 -17.32 -16.54
N GLN A 377 -7.16 -16.17 -16.15
CA GLN A 377 -7.62 -15.45 -14.97
C GLN A 377 -9.03 -14.87 -15.14
N ILE A 378 -9.40 -14.48 -16.37
CA ILE A 378 -10.78 -14.04 -16.69
C ILE A 378 -11.75 -15.20 -16.54
N LEU A 379 -11.39 -16.40 -17.00
CA LEU A 379 -12.21 -17.60 -16.83
C LEU A 379 -12.39 -17.96 -15.35
N ASP A 380 -11.36 -17.78 -14.53
CA ASP A 380 -11.45 -17.99 -13.08
C ASP A 380 -12.44 -17.03 -12.40
N LEU A 381 -12.70 -15.84 -12.97
CA LEU A 381 -13.67 -14.89 -12.41
C LEU A 381 -15.13 -15.40 -12.47
N PHE A 382 -15.47 -16.28 -13.42
CA PHE A 382 -16.83 -16.85 -13.52
C PHE A 382 -17.19 -17.77 -12.35
N HIS A 383 -16.16 -18.30 -11.69
CA HIS A 383 -16.24 -19.26 -10.61
C HIS A 383 -16.02 -18.63 -9.23
N PHE A 384 -15.97 -17.32 -9.16
CA PHE A 384 -15.73 -16.60 -7.91
C PHE A 384 -16.91 -16.77 -6.94
N GLN A 385 -16.64 -17.22 -5.71
CA GLN A 385 -17.67 -17.72 -4.78
C GLN A 385 -18.10 -16.72 -3.69
N ASP A 386 -17.50 -15.53 -3.64
CA ASP A 386 -17.79 -14.55 -2.59
C ASP A 386 -19.16 -13.89 -2.78
N LYS A 387 -20.13 -14.24 -1.93
CA LYS A 387 -21.56 -13.88 -2.03
C LYS A 387 -21.82 -12.38 -2.27
N LEU A 388 -20.97 -11.50 -1.74
CA LEU A 388 -21.16 -10.05 -1.84
C LEU A 388 -20.70 -9.47 -3.18
N THR A 389 -19.70 -10.10 -3.81
CA THR A 389 -19.01 -9.55 -4.99
C THR A 389 -19.17 -10.42 -6.24
N VAL A 390 -19.75 -11.63 -6.13
CA VAL A 390 -20.00 -12.56 -7.26
C VAL A 390 -20.61 -11.87 -8.47
N GLN A 391 -21.65 -11.05 -8.29
CA GLN A 391 -22.34 -10.41 -9.42
C GLN A 391 -21.44 -9.42 -10.16
N GLN A 392 -20.64 -8.65 -9.43
CA GLN A 392 -19.71 -7.68 -10.01
C GLN A 392 -18.58 -8.40 -10.76
N PHE A 393 -18.03 -9.48 -10.18
CA PHE A 393 -16.99 -10.29 -10.79
C PHE A 393 -17.47 -10.98 -12.06
N GLN A 394 -18.65 -11.63 -12.02
CA GLN A 394 -19.27 -12.23 -13.20
C GLN A 394 -19.58 -11.19 -14.28
N ARG A 395 -19.89 -9.95 -13.91
CA ARG A 395 -20.10 -8.87 -14.89
C ARG A 395 -18.79 -8.44 -15.53
N VAL A 396 -17.74 -8.21 -14.76
CA VAL A 396 -16.42 -7.91 -15.32
C VAL A 396 -15.97 -9.05 -16.23
N ALA A 397 -16.11 -10.30 -15.81
CA ALA A 397 -15.76 -11.48 -16.59
C ALA A 397 -16.45 -11.49 -17.96
N THR A 398 -17.79 -11.43 -17.99
CA THR A 398 -18.57 -11.43 -19.24
C THR A 398 -18.27 -10.21 -20.12
N THR A 399 -18.26 -9.00 -19.55
CA THR A 399 -18.01 -7.80 -20.35
C THR A 399 -16.59 -7.83 -20.93
N THR A 400 -15.60 -8.32 -20.18
CA THR A 400 -14.23 -8.48 -20.68
C THR A 400 -14.15 -9.54 -21.77
N PHE A 401 -14.78 -10.70 -21.56
CA PHE A 401 -14.83 -11.80 -22.53
C PHE A 401 -15.41 -11.32 -23.87
N ILE A 402 -16.56 -10.64 -23.84
CA ILE A 402 -17.22 -10.08 -25.03
C ILE A 402 -16.32 -9.03 -25.69
N THR A 403 -15.72 -8.13 -24.91
CA THR A 403 -14.88 -7.05 -25.46
C THR A 403 -13.63 -7.61 -26.13
N MET A 404 -12.91 -8.54 -25.49
CA MET A 404 -11.73 -9.21 -26.05
C MET A 404 -12.07 -10.02 -27.29
N SER A 405 -13.24 -10.67 -27.33
CA SER A 405 -13.73 -11.41 -28.49
C SER A 405 -14.05 -10.52 -29.68
N ARG A 406 -14.49 -9.28 -29.44
CA ARG A 406 -14.75 -8.28 -30.49
C ARG A 406 -13.46 -7.65 -31.02
N GLU A 407 -12.50 -7.35 -30.14
CA GLU A 407 -11.26 -6.65 -30.51
C GLU A 407 -10.23 -7.58 -31.20
N GLN A 408 -10.04 -8.81 -30.69
CA GLN A 408 -9.08 -9.79 -31.23
C GLN A 408 -9.71 -11.19 -31.32
N PRO A 409 -10.55 -11.45 -32.34
CA PRO A 409 -11.32 -12.70 -32.44
C PRO A 409 -10.45 -13.97 -32.46
N GLN A 410 -9.31 -13.93 -33.15
CA GLN A 410 -8.42 -15.09 -33.28
C GLN A 410 -7.77 -15.49 -31.95
N LEU A 411 -7.27 -14.50 -31.19
CA LEU A 411 -6.66 -14.76 -29.88
C LEU A 411 -7.72 -15.12 -28.83
N ALA A 412 -8.88 -14.48 -28.86
CA ALA A 412 -10.00 -14.83 -27.99
C ALA A 412 -10.51 -16.25 -28.26
N ALA A 413 -10.58 -16.67 -29.53
CA ALA A 413 -10.93 -18.05 -29.88
C ALA A 413 -9.96 -19.06 -29.25
N LYS A 414 -8.66 -18.80 -29.38
CA LYS A 414 -7.59 -19.68 -28.88
C LYS A 414 -7.49 -19.71 -27.34
N TYR A 415 -7.62 -18.57 -26.67
CA TYR A 415 -7.32 -18.45 -25.23
C TYR A 415 -8.55 -18.32 -24.32
N LEU A 416 -9.74 -18.06 -24.86
CA LEU A 416 -10.99 -17.97 -24.09
C LEU A 416 -11.98 -19.06 -24.50
N LEU A 417 -12.40 -19.08 -25.77
CA LEU A 417 -13.46 -19.99 -26.25
C LEU A 417 -13.01 -21.45 -26.24
N GLN A 418 -11.83 -21.76 -26.78
CA GLN A 418 -11.31 -23.13 -26.80
C GLN A 418 -11.15 -23.72 -25.39
N PRO A 419 -10.53 -23.05 -24.41
CA PRO A 419 -10.47 -23.56 -23.04
C PRO A 419 -11.85 -23.73 -22.39
N MET A 420 -12.76 -22.78 -22.59
CA MET A 420 -14.11 -22.84 -22.04
C MET A 420 -14.90 -24.04 -22.60
N LEU A 421 -14.76 -24.33 -23.90
CA LEU A 421 -15.46 -25.42 -24.60
C LEU A 421 -14.69 -26.75 -24.61
N ALA A 422 -13.45 -26.78 -24.09
CA ALA A 422 -12.60 -27.96 -24.13
C ALA A 422 -13.26 -29.23 -23.52
N PRO A 423 -14.01 -29.15 -22.41
CA PRO A 423 -14.76 -30.30 -21.89
C PRO A 423 -15.80 -30.83 -22.89
N LEU A 424 -16.55 -29.95 -23.56
CA LEU A 424 -17.55 -30.34 -24.56
C LEU A 424 -16.93 -30.92 -25.82
N HIS A 425 -15.84 -30.32 -26.32
CA HIS A 425 -15.13 -30.86 -27.48
C HIS A 425 -14.54 -32.25 -27.20
N ARG A 426 -14.03 -32.49 -25.98
CA ARG A 426 -13.59 -33.83 -25.56
C ARG A 426 -14.73 -34.84 -25.61
N CYS A 427 -15.95 -34.45 -25.20
CA CYS A 427 -17.13 -35.31 -25.30
C CYS A 427 -17.55 -35.60 -26.76
N LEU A 428 -17.43 -34.62 -27.66
CA LEU A 428 -17.84 -34.75 -29.07
C LEU A 428 -16.88 -35.60 -29.90
N ASN A 429 -15.56 -35.41 -29.72
CA ASN A 429 -14.54 -36.07 -30.55
C ASN A 429 -14.43 -37.58 -30.29
N ILE A 430 -15.05 -38.11 -29.23
CA ILE A 430 -15.11 -39.56 -28.95
C ILE A 430 -16.00 -40.29 -29.95
N ALA A 431 -17.00 -39.63 -30.53
CA ALA A 431 -17.82 -40.23 -31.58
C ALA A 431 -17.02 -40.62 -32.84
N GLU A 432 -15.77 -40.12 -32.96
CA GLU A 432 -14.88 -40.33 -34.10
C GLU A 432 -13.64 -41.21 -33.76
N VAL A 433 -13.45 -41.63 -32.51
CA VAL A 433 -12.31 -42.49 -32.11
C VAL A 433 -12.72 -43.97 -32.21
N PRO A 434 -12.02 -44.80 -33.02
CA PRO A 434 -12.32 -46.23 -33.11
C PRO A 434 -12.10 -46.93 -31.74
N GLU A 435 -13.00 -47.85 -31.38
CA GLU A 435 -13.08 -48.56 -30.08
C GLU A 435 -11.80 -49.27 -29.60
N ASN A 436 -10.74 -49.30 -30.41
CA ASN A 436 -9.52 -50.06 -30.15
C ASN A 436 -8.47 -49.34 -29.27
N ASP A 437 -8.57 -48.02 -29.07
CA ASP A 437 -7.55 -47.23 -28.34
C ASP A 437 -7.99 -46.73 -26.94
N THR A 438 -9.24 -46.96 -26.53
CA THR A 438 -9.74 -46.49 -25.23
C THR A 438 -9.89 -47.63 -24.22
N VAL A 439 -9.11 -47.56 -23.13
CA VAL A 439 -9.24 -48.51 -22.01
C VAL A 439 -10.63 -48.37 -21.36
N PRO A 440 -11.40 -49.45 -21.15
CA PRO A 440 -12.68 -49.40 -20.46
C PRO A 440 -12.53 -48.79 -19.06
N GLY A 441 -13.34 -47.78 -18.73
CA GLY A 441 -13.28 -47.08 -17.44
C GLY A 441 -12.42 -45.82 -17.41
N THR A 442 -11.89 -45.36 -18.54
CA THR A 442 -11.18 -44.07 -18.62
C THR A 442 -12.17 -42.91 -18.40
N ILE A 443 -11.98 -42.12 -17.33
CA ILE A 443 -12.76 -40.89 -17.09
C ILE A 443 -12.26 -39.82 -18.07
N LEU A 444 -13.11 -39.46 -19.03
CA LEU A 444 -12.77 -38.53 -20.12
C LEU A 444 -12.86 -37.06 -19.71
N VAL A 445 -13.91 -36.74 -18.95
CA VAL A 445 -14.22 -35.44 -18.37
C VAL A 445 -14.98 -35.71 -17.07
N SER A 446 -14.66 -35.04 -15.98
CA SER A 446 -15.41 -35.19 -14.73
C SER A 446 -16.75 -34.43 -14.80
N GLU A 447 -17.73 -34.85 -13.99
CA GLU A 447 -19.03 -34.16 -13.92
C GLU A 447 -18.85 -32.69 -13.50
N GLU A 448 -17.87 -32.40 -12.63
CA GLU A 448 -17.56 -31.03 -12.21
C GLU A 448 -16.96 -30.18 -13.33
N GLU A 449 -16.09 -30.74 -14.17
CA GLU A 449 -15.54 -30.03 -15.34
C GLU A 449 -16.61 -29.72 -16.38
N LEU A 450 -17.51 -30.69 -16.63
CA LEU A 450 -18.61 -30.51 -17.57
C LEU A 450 -19.66 -29.53 -17.05
N SER A 451 -20.02 -29.62 -15.77
CA SER A 451 -20.96 -28.70 -15.13
C SER A 451 -20.44 -27.26 -15.16
N ARG A 452 -19.17 -27.05 -14.84
CA ARG A 452 -18.51 -25.73 -14.95
C ARG A 452 -18.57 -25.18 -16.37
N CYS A 453 -18.23 -26.00 -17.37
CA CYS A 453 -18.29 -25.62 -18.78
C CYS A 453 -19.70 -25.14 -19.19
N ILE A 454 -20.73 -25.91 -18.84
CA ILE A 454 -22.13 -25.59 -19.17
C ILE A 454 -22.57 -24.32 -18.45
N GLU A 455 -22.23 -24.16 -17.17
CA GLU A 455 -22.54 -22.95 -16.39
C GLU A 455 -21.90 -21.70 -17.00
N ASP A 456 -20.63 -21.77 -17.40
CA ASP A 456 -19.92 -20.64 -17.99
C ASP A 456 -20.48 -20.25 -19.35
N VAL A 457 -20.74 -21.23 -20.22
CA VAL A 457 -21.44 -21.03 -21.49
C VAL A 457 -22.81 -20.38 -21.26
N PHE A 458 -23.56 -20.85 -20.25
CA PHE A 458 -24.87 -20.28 -19.92
C PHE A 458 -24.76 -18.83 -19.40
N LYS A 459 -23.77 -18.53 -18.54
CA LYS A 459 -23.51 -17.16 -18.03
C LYS A 459 -23.19 -16.21 -19.19
N GLU A 460 -22.41 -16.65 -20.18
CA GLU A 460 -22.10 -15.86 -21.38
C GLU A 460 -23.31 -15.67 -22.29
N ILE A 461 -24.06 -16.73 -22.59
CA ILE A 461 -25.24 -16.69 -23.47
C ILE A 461 -26.33 -15.77 -22.89
N ARG A 462 -26.59 -15.86 -21.58
CA ARG A 462 -27.67 -15.09 -20.93
C ARG A 462 -27.45 -13.58 -21.03
N LYS A 463 -26.21 -13.11 -20.99
CA LYS A 463 -25.88 -11.68 -21.11
C LYS A 463 -25.67 -11.22 -22.56
N THR A 464 -25.15 -12.07 -23.44
CA THR A 464 -25.08 -11.75 -24.88
C THR A 464 -26.46 -11.66 -25.53
N SER A 465 -27.44 -12.44 -25.06
CA SER A 465 -28.87 -12.30 -25.39
C SER A 465 -29.45 -10.96 -24.94
N ALA A 466 -29.07 -10.47 -23.76
CA ALA A 466 -29.45 -9.15 -23.24
C ALA A 466 -28.71 -7.97 -23.94
N MET A 467 -27.55 -8.24 -24.55
CA MET A 467 -26.70 -7.25 -25.26
C MET A 467 -26.64 -7.45 -26.78
N GLY A 468 -27.59 -8.21 -27.33
CA GLY A 468 -27.82 -8.43 -28.76
C GLY A 468 -26.59 -8.31 -29.66
N SER A 469 -25.80 -9.39 -29.78
CA SER A 469 -24.97 -9.78 -30.95
C SER A 469 -23.72 -10.54 -30.51
N LEU A 470 -23.67 -11.86 -30.79
CA LEU A 470 -22.45 -12.62 -31.10
C LEU A 470 -22.67 -14.10 -31.53
N ILE A 471 -23.88 -14.52 -31.91
CA ILE A 471 -24.08 -15.85 -32.53
C ILE A 471 -23.83 -15.74 -34.04
N GLN A 472 -22.59 -15.50 -34.47
CA GLN A 472 -22.18 -15.70 -35.87
C GLN A 472 -20.74 -16.18 -36.06
N LEU A 473 -19.93 -16.36 -34.99
CA LEU A 473 -18.50 -16.68 -35.14
C LEU A 473 -18.10 -18.16 -34.94
N SER A 474 -19.05 -19.10 -34.95
CA SER A 474 -18.72 -20.55 -34.95
C SER A 474 -19.35 -21.32 -36.13
N GLY A 475 -19.81 -20.60 -37.15
CA GLY A 475 -20.39 -21.19 -38.36
C GLY A 475 -19.60 -20.79 -39.60
N LYS A 476 -18.34 -21.19 -39.69
CA LYS A 476 -17.61 -21.42 -40.94
C LYS A 476 -16.30 -22.16 -40.68
#